data_AF-A0A2T4UT66-F1
#
_entry.id   AF-A0A2T4UT66-F1
#
_cell.length_a   1.000
_cell.length_b   1.000
_cell.length_c   1.000
_cell.angle_alpha   90.00
_cell.angle_beta   90.00
_cell.angle_gamma   90.00
#
_symmetry.space_group_name_H-M   'P 1'
#
loop_
_entity.id
_entity.type
_entity.pdbx_description
1 polymer ?
#
loop_
_entity_poly.entity_id
_entity_poly.type
_entity_poly.pdbx_seq_one_letter_code
_entity_poly.pdbx_strand_id
1 'polypeptide(L)'
;MTDRTRSLLAAASLLLPAIAVLVSRVVLDVPPVLASHWSSTGAADEVAPVGALLALALVLSGAPAVAGIVAALLGRGSRMLLSCLGLVAGLGASAWATSVGTTLAAGSAEGAQLGAWLLVLLGGLAYAVVPGALAPRSRSESSTRVERMALGDSESGAWSHTVTGRVFAVVGVVLALAAAVAVSTLLAEGSTGPAIAMAVVLGASAIVVLGFTRLRVTADRRGLRVVSRVLGIPLRRIPLETIASVGTAELRPAEWGGWGYRMMPGRSALILNAGPGLVVRTTREREFAISLRDPETPAALLEALRTR
;
A
#
# COMPACT_ATOMS: atom_id res chain seq x y z
N MET A 1 -17.49 -17.05 12.69
CA MET A 1 -17.28 -15.60 12.90
C MET A 1 -17.65 -14.86 11.62
N THR A 2 -18.45 -13.80 11.70
CA THR A 2 -18.81 -12.99 10.52
C THR A 2 -17.64 -12.09 10.08
N ASP A 3 -17.62 -11.63 8.83
CA ASP A 3 -16.57 -10.70 8.33
C ASP A 3 -16.52 -9.40 9.15
N ARG A 4 -17.67 -8.93 9.63
CA ARG A 4 -17.76 -7.78 10.54
C ARG A 4 -17.07 -8.06 11.87
N THR A 5 -17.30 -9.23 12.48
CA THR A 5 -16.61 -9.63 13.71
C THR A 5 -15.09 -9.74 13.51
N ARG A 6 -14.64 -10.26 12.36
CA ARG A 6 -13.20 -10.36 12.03
C ARG A 6 -12.55 -9.01 11.85
N SER A 7 -13.23 -8.08 11.17
CA SER A 7 -12.74 -6.71 10.99
C SER A 7 -12.63 -5.97 12.32
N LEU A 8 -13.62 -6.13 13.21
CA LEU A 8 -13.59 -5.55 14.55
C LEU A 8 -12.48 -6.15 15.43
N LEU A 9 -12.26 -7.47 15.41
CA LEU A 9 -11.14 -8.08 16.13
C LEU A 9 -9.79 -7.60 15.61
N ALA A 10 -9.63 -7.52 14.29
CA ALA A 10 -8.41 -7.00 13.68
C ALA A 10 -8.18 -5.53 14.05
N ALA A 11 -9.23 -4.70 14.05
CA ALA A 11 -9.14 -3.31 14.49
C ALA A 11 -8.84 -3.19 16.00
N ALA A 12 -9.46 -4.02 16.84
CA ALA A 12 -9.19 -4.03 18.28
C ALA A 12 -7.73 -4.41 18.59
N SER A 13 -7.13 -5.32 17.79
CA SER A 13 -5.71 -5.66 17.95
C SER A 13 -4.79 -4.46 17.81
N LEU A 14 -5.15 -3.44 17.00
CA LEU A 14 -4.35 -2.22 16.84
C LEU A 14 -4.21 -1.40 18.13
N LEU A 15 -4.97 -1.67 19.18
CA LEU A 15 -4.79 -1.04 20.49
C LEU A 15 -3.55 -1.57 21.23
N LEU A 16 -3.09 -2.79 20.92
CA LEU A 16 -2.01 -3.44 21.67
C LEU A 16 -0.68 -2.65 21.66
N PRO A 17 -0.21 -2.06 20.55
CA PRO A 17 1.00 -1.23 20.56
C PRO A 17 0.88 -0.01 21.48
N ALA A 18 -0.26 0.69 21.45
CA ALA A 18 -0.49 1.85 22.32
C ALA A 18 -0.59 1.46 23.80
N ILE A 19 -1.25 0.33 24.09
CA ILE A 19 -1.30 -0.25 25.44
C ILE A 19 0.10 -0.61 25.90
N ALA A 20 0.94 -1.22 25.06
CA ALA A 20 2.32 -1.57 25.40
C ALA A 20 3.16 -0.32 25.73
N VAL A 21 2.98 0.78 24.98
CA VAL A 21 3.63 2.08 25.29
C VAL A 21 3.19 2.60 26.67
N LEU A 22 1.88 2.61 26.96
CA LEU A 22 1.37 3.08 28.26
C LEU A 22 1.83 2.19 29.42
N VAL A 23 1.73 0.87 29.27
CA VAL A 23 2.13 -0.10 30.30
C VAL A 23 3.63 0.01 30.56
N SER A 24 4.47 0.06 29.53
CA SER A 24 5.92 0.21 29.72
C SER A 24 6.27 1.53 30.41
N ARG A 25 5.56 2.62 30.12
CA ARG A 25 5.76 3.90 30.83
C ARG A 25 5.43 3.83 32.32
N VAL A 26 4.44 3.03 32.72
CA VAL A 26 4.00 2.91 34.13
C VAL A 26 4.84 1.89 34.91
N VAL A 27 5.21 0.78 34.26
CA VAL A 27 5.90 -0.34 34.89
C VAL A 27 7.41 -0.14 34.96
N LEU A 28 8.01 0.57 33.99
CA LEU A 28 9.44 0.84 33.97
C LEU A 28 9.75 2.18 34.63
N ASP A 29 10.91 2.26 35.29
CA ASP A 29 11.45 3.51 35.83
C ASP A 29 12.09 4.33 34.71
N VAL A 30 11.24 4.89 33.84
CA VAL A 30 11.67 5.60 32.62
C VAL A 30 12.29 6.96 32.99
N PRO A 31 13.56 7.23 32.62
CA PRO A 31 14.21 8.51 32.89
C PRO A 31 13.47 9.71 32.26
N PRO A 32 13.64 10.93 32.80
CA PRO A 32 12.96 12.13 32.30
C PRO A 32 13.41 12.54 30.89
N VAL A 33 14.58 12.10 30.46
CA VAL A 33 15.18 12.37 29.14
C VAL A 33 15.59 11.03 28.52
N LEU A 34 15.32 10.89 27.23
CA LEU A 34 15.58 9.67 26.46
C LEU A 34 16.33 10.01 25.17
N ALA A 35 17.11 9.06 24.67
CA ALA A 35 17.73 9.16 23.36
C ALA A 35 16.68 9.20 22.24
N SER A 36 16.77 10.18 21.33
CA SER A 36 15.75 10.42 20.30
C SER A 36 16.25 10.24 18.87
N HIS A 37 17.55 10.39 18.63
CA HIS A 37 18.14 10.29 17.31
C HIS A 37 19.49 9.58 17.35
N TRP A 38 19.79 8.88 16.25
CA TRP A 38 21.07 8.26 15.98
C TRP A 38 21.41 8.43 14.50
N SER A 39 22.53 9.08 14.20
CA SER A 39 23.07 9.15 12.83
C SER A 39 23.66 7.83 12.31
N SER A 40 23.92 6.86 13.20
CA SER A 40 24.46 5.53 12.87
C SER A 40 24.03 4.48 13.90
N THR A 41 24.56 3.25 13.85
CA THR A 41 24.33 2.25 14.91
C THR A 41 25.11 2.53 16.20
N GLY A 42 25.79 3.67 16.31
CA GLY A 42 26.59 4.09 17.46
C GLY A 42 25.78 4.76 18.58
N ALA A 43 26.43 5.69 19.29
CA ALA A 43 25.80 6.48 20.35
C ALA A 43 24.76 7.46 19.81
N ALA A 44 23.81 7.83 20.65
CA ALA A 44 22.82 8.85 20.35
C ALA A 44 23.50 10.22 20.17
N ASP A 45 23.03 10.97 19.18
CA ASP A 45 23.46 12.35 18.92
C ASP A 45 22.41 13.39 19.34
N GLU A 46 21.17 12.97 19.57
CA GLU A 46 20.13 13.83 20.17
C GLU A 46 19.35 13.12 21.28
N VAL A 47 18.83 13.94 22.19
CA VAL A 47 17.97 13.52 23.30
C VAL A 47 16.69 14.33 23.32
N ALA A 48 15.62 13.76 23.86
CA ALA A 48 14.33 14.44 23.99
C ALA A 48 13.68 14.16 25.35
N PRO A 49 12.83 15.10 25.84
CA PRO A 49 12.03 14.86 27.03
C PRO A 49 11.11 13.66 26.86
N VAL A 50 10.99 12.83 27.92
CA VAL A 50 10.15 11.62 27.92
C VAL A 50 8.70 11.91 27.51
N GLY A 51 8.17 13.07 27.91
CA GLY A 51 6.80 13.49 27.55
C GLY A 51 6.62 13.68 26.05
N ALA A 52 7.62 14.23 25.35
CA ALA A 52 7.55 14.45 23.91
C ALA A 52 7.60 13.13 23.14
N LEU A 53 8.51 12.22 23.49
CA LEU A 53 8.58 10.90 22.87
C LEU A 53 7.37 10.03 23.21
N LEU A 54 6.84 10.13 24.42
CA LEU A 54 5.62 9.43 24.82
C LEU A 54 4.42 9.91 24.00
N ALA A 55 4.25 11.23 23.86
CA ALA A 55 3.19 11.80 23.05
C ALA A 55 3.29 11.35 21.58
N LEU A 56 4.50 11.41 21.00
CA LEU A 56 4.75 10.95 19.64
C LEU A 56 4.44 9.45 19.48
N ALA A 57 4.91 8.61 20.40
CA ALA A 57 4.65 7.17 20.39
C ALA A 57 3.17 6.85 20.49
N LEU A 58 2.42 7.56 21.36
CA LEU A 58 0.97 7.41 21.50
C LEU A 58 0.21 7.88 20.27
N VAL A 59 0.67 8.94 19.59
CA VAL A 59 0.09 9.35 18.31
C VAL A 59 0.33 8.29 17.25
N LEU A 60 1.59 7.83 17.09
CA LEU A 60 1.95 6.84 16.07
C LEU A 60 1.33 5.46 16.32
N SER A 61 1.08 5.07 17.57
CA SER A 61 0.46 3.79 17.93
C SER A 61 -1.07 3.87 18.10
N GLY A 62 -1.58 4.96 18.66
CA GLY A 62 -2.99 5.16 18.96
C GLY A 62 -3.81 5.67 17.79
N ALA A 63 -3.29 6.61 16.98
CA ALA A 63 -4.05 7.14 15.84
C ALA A 63 -4.40 6.04 14.80
N PRO A 64 -3.50 5.09 14.47
CA PRO A 64 -3.88 3.97 13.61
C PRO A 64 -4.94 3.06 14.24
N ALA A 65 -4.94 2.90 15.57
CA ALA A 65 -5.95 2.11 16.27
C ALA A 65 -7.33 2.75 16.14
N VAL A 66 -7.44 4.05 16.40
CA VAL A 66 -8.68 4.82 16.22
C VAL A 66 -9.14 4.75 14.76
N ALA A 67 -8.24 5.00 13.81
CA ALA A 67 -8.56 4.92 12.38
C ALA A 67 -9.02 3.53 11.95
N GLY A 68 -8.40 2.47 12.48
CA GLY A 68 -8.77 1.08 12.20
C GLY A 68 -10.14 0.71 12.76
N ILE A 69 -10.45 1.15 13.99
CA ILE A 69 -11.77 0.95 14.62
C ILE A 69 -12.85 1.68 13.82
N VAL A 70 -12.64 2.95 13.48
CA VAL A 70 -13.57 3.73 12.65
C VAL A 70 -13.75 3.06 11.28
N ALA A 71 -12.66 2.63 10.62
CA ALA A 71 -12.74 1.92 9.35
C ALA A 71 -13.54 0.62 9.46
N ALA A 72 -13.34 -0.18 10.52
CA ALA A 72 -14.09 -1.41 10.75
C ALA A 72 -15.58 -1.14 11.02
N LEU A 73 -15.91 -0.12 11.82
CA LEU A 73 -17.29 0.28 12.12
C LEU A 73 -18.04 0.76 10.88
N LEU A 74 -17.34 1.46 9.97
CA LEU A 74 -17.87 1.94 8.70
C LEU A 74 -17.88 0.86 7.59
N GLY A 75 -17.49 -0.39 7.88
CA GLY A 75 -17.41 -1.47 6.89
C GLY A 75 -16.29 -1.31 5.86
N ARG A 76 -15.29 -0.46 6.14
CA ARG A 76 -14.13 -0.16 5.28
C ARG A 76 -12.82 -0.79 5.77
N GLY A 77 -12.87 -1.63 6.81
CA GLY A 77 -11.71 -2.28 7.42
C GLY A 77 -11.18 -3.46 6.60
N SER A 78 -10.57 -3.19 5.44
CA SER A 78 -9.92 -4.21 4.61
C SER A 78 -8.66 -4.76 5.28
N ARG A 79 -8.31 -6.02 4.97
CA ARG A 79 -7.10 -6.68 5.47
C ARG A 79 -5.84 -5.83 5.25
N MET A 80 -5.70 -5.23 4.07
CA MET A 80 -4.52 -4.43 3.76
C MET A 80 -4.48 -3.13 4.54
N LEU A 81 -5.61 -2.41 4.64
CA LEU A 81 -5.68 -1.18 5.43
C LEU A 81 -5.28 -1.46 6.89
N LEU A 82 -5.87 -2.49 7.49
CA LEU A 82 -5.59 -2.86 8.88
C LEU A 82 -4.14 -3.32 9.07
N SER A 83 -3.53 -4.02 8.09
CA SER A 83 -2.09 -4.32 8.09
C SER A 83 -1.21 -3.08 8.01
N CYS A 84 -1.52 -2.11 7.15
CA CYS A 84 -0.76 -0.87 7.05
C CYS A 84 -0.86 -0.05 8.35
N LEU A 85 -2.04 0.04 8.94
CA LEU A 85 -2.24 0.69 10.24
C LEU A 85 -1.46 -0.05 11.35
N GLY A 86 -1.42 -1.38 11.30
CA GLY A 86 -0.60 -2.20 12.20
C GLY A 86 0.90 -1.94 12.05
N LEU A 87 1.39 -1.77 10.81
CA LEU A 87 2.79 -1.43 10.56
C LEU A 87 3.17 -0.11 11.25
N VAL A 88 2.36 0.94 11.04
CA VAL A 88 2.60 2.26 11.64
C VAL A 88 2.52 2.18 13.17
N ALA A 89 1.51 1.48 13.70
CA ALA A 89 1.36 1.34 15.13
C ALA A 89 2.49 0.56 15.79
N GLY A 90 2.95 -0.51 15.13
CA GLY A 90 4.09 -1.31 15.55
C GLY A 90 5.39 -0.53 15.54
N LEU A 91 5.64 0.29 14.50
CA LEU A 91 6.80 1.19 14.44
C LEU A 91 6.78 2.25 15.54
N GLY A 92 5.61 2.85 15.83
CA GLY A 92 5.49 3.83 16.91
C GLY A 92 5.84 3.22 18.28
N ALA A 93 5.35 2.02 18.56
CA ALA A 93 5.65 1.32 19.81
C ALA A 93 7.09 0.78 19.86
N SER A 94 7.65 0.31 18.75
CA SER A 94 9.05 -0.15 18.72
C SER A 94 10.04 0.99 18.82
N ALA A 95 9.75 2.16 18.24
CA ALA A 95 10.56 3.37 18.42
C ALA A 95 10.63 3.80 19.89
N TRP A 96 9.48 3.79 20.58
CA TRP A 96 9.43 3.99 22.03
C TRP A 96 10.26 2.96 22.79
N ALA A 97 10.07 1.66 22.49
CA ALA A 97 10.80 0.59 23.16
C ALA A 97 12.32 0.66 22.93
N THR A 98 12.76 1.01 21.73
CA THR A 98 14.18 1.22 21.40
C THR A 98 14.74 2.41 22.18
N SER A 99 14.04 3.54 22.21
CA SER A 99 14.48 4.74 22.94
C SER A 99 14.59 4.50 24.45
N VAL A 100 13.55 3.91 25.06
CA VAL A 100 13.55 3.55 26.49
C VAL A 100 14.58 2.47 26.79
N GLY A 101 14.62 1.41 25.99
CA GLY A 101 15.49 0.25 26.22
C GLY A 101 16.98 0.60 26.11
N THR A 102 17.36 1.38 25.09
CA THR A 102 18.75 1.84 24.93
C THR A 102 19.18 2.78 26.06
N THR A 103 18.30 3.72 26.46
CA THR A 103 18.58 4.66 27.55
C THR A 103 18.72 3.92 28.90
N LEU A 104 17.82 2.99 29.21
CA LEU A 104 17.90 2.19 30.44
C LEU A 104 19.13 1.28 30.46
N ALA A 105 19.47 0.66 29.33
CA ALA A 105 20.64 -0.21 29.23
C ALA A 105 21.96 0.55 29.41
N ALA A 106 22.03 1.80 28.96
CA ALA A 106 23.20 2.66 29.12
C ALA A 106 23.25 3.40 30.48
N GLY A 107 22.12 3.55 31.15
CA GLY A 107 21.98 4.36 32.37
C GLY A 107 21.91 5.87 32.13
N SER A 108 22.09 6.32 30.89
CA SER A 108 21.92 7.71 30.46
C SER A 108 21.46 7.78 29.00
N ALA A 109 20.85 8.90 28.61
CA ALA A 109 20.36 9.10 27.25
C ALA A 109 21.52 9.29 26.25
N GLU A 110 22.59 9.97 26.67
CA GLU A 110 23.76 10.24 25.85
C GLU A 110 24.62 8.98 25.62
N GLY A 111 24.57 8.03 26.56
CA GLY A 111 25.25 6.74 26.45
C GLY A 111 24.50 5.70 25.62
N ALA A 112 23.27 6.02 25.18
CA ALA A 112 22.39 5.07 24.51
C ALA A 112 22.94 4.65 23.14
N GLN A 113 23.37 3.40 23.02
CA GLN A 113 23.88 2.84 21.77
C GLN A 113 22.78 2.10 21.02
N LEU A 114 22.57 2.45 19.75
CA LEU A 114 21.54 1.80 18.94
C LEU A 114 21.89 0.35 18.64
N GLY A 115 23.09 0.06 18.12
CA GLY A 115 23.61 -1.29 17.90
C GLY A 115 22.56 -2.31 17.43
N ALA A 116 22.39 -3.39 18.19
CA ALA A 116 21.40 -4.43 17.91
C ALA A 116 19.94 -4.03 18.21
N TRP A 117 19.69 -2.93 18.93
CA TRP A 117 18.34 -2.40 19.17
C TRP A 117 17.66 -1.91 17.88
N LEU A 118 18.42 -1.72 16.80
CA LEU A 118 17.85 -1.55 15.46
C LEU A 118 16.91 -2.72 15.09
N LEU A 119 17.20 -3.94 15.55
CA LEU A 119 16.31 -5.10 15.33
C LEU A 119 14.98 -4.97 16.07
N VAL A 120 14.96 -4.34 17.24
CA VAL A 120 13.73 -4.04 17.98
C VAL A 120 12.90 -3.02 17.21
N LEU A 121 13.53 -1.94 16.74
CA LEU A 121 12.89 -0.91 15.92
C LEU A 121 12.26 -1.52 14.66
N LEU A 122 13.05 -2.27 13.89
CA LEU A 122 12.60 -2.95 12.66
C LEU A 122 11.56 -4.05 12.95
N GLY A 123 11.65 -4.71 14.10
CA GLY A 123 10.69 -5.71 14.56
C GLY A 123 9.25 -5.17 14.65
N GLY A 124 9.08 -3.87 14.89
CA GLY A 124 7.78 -3.19 14.85
C GLY A 124 7.05 -3.35 13.50
N LEU A 125 7.78 -3.46 12.39
CA LEU A 125 7.20 -3.71 11.07
C LEU A 125 6.42 -5.02 11.00
N ALA A 126 6.87 -6.04 11.74
CA ALA A 126 6.23 -7.35 11.78
C ALA A 126 4.82 -7.28 12.39
N TYR A 127 4.50 -6.22 13.14
CA TYR A 127 3.17 -6.04 13.73
C TYR A 127 2.07 -5.91 12.66
N ALA A 128 2.40 -5.55 11.41
CA ALA A 128 1.47 -5.56 10.28
C ALA A 128 0.78 -6.91 10.04
N VAL A 129 1.43 -8.01 10.45
CA VAL A 129 0.95 -9.38 10.27
C VAL A 129 -0.26 -9.68 11.18
N VAL A 130 -0.29 -9.16 12.41
CA VAL A 130 -1.33 -9.46 13.41
C VAL A 130 -2.72 -9.03 12.95
N PRO A 131 -3.00 -7.72 12.68
CA PRO A 131 -4.30 -7.30 12.19
C PRO A 131 -4.59 -7.89 10.81
N GLY A 132 -3.57 -8.12 9.99
CA GLY A 132 -3.71 -8.77 8.69
C GLY A 132 -4.18 -10.23 8.77
N ALA A 133 -3.71 -10.99 9.76
CA ALA A 133 -4.11 -12.38 9.95
C ALA A 133 -5.55 -12.49 10.48
N LEU A 134 -5.95 -11.54 11.34
CA LEU A 134 -7.28 -11.47 11.95
C LEU A 134 -8.35 -11.01 10.95
N ALA A 135 -8.01 -10.06 10.08
CA ALA A 135 -8.94 -9.43 9.15
C ALA A 135 -9.59 -10.45 8.18
N PRO A 136 -10.82 -10.17 7.71
CA PRO A 136 -11.50 -11.02 6.75
C PRO A 136 -10.72 -11.12 5.44
N ARG A 137 -10.77 -12.29 4.80
CA ARG A 137 -10.18 -12.48 3.48
C ARG A 137 -11.09 -11.79 2.47
N SER A 138 -10.55 -10.90 1.63
CA SER A 138 -11.32 -10.32 0.53
C SER A 138 -11.84 -11.45 -0.36
N ARG A 139 -13.16 -11.64 -0.38
CA ARG A 139 -13.82 -12.53 -1.33
C ARG A 139 -13.95 -11.77 -2.64
N SER A 140 -13.54 -12.37 -3.76
CA SER A 140 -13.86 -11.77 -5.06
C SER A 140 -15.37 -11.90 -5.22
N GLU A 141 -16.08 -10.79 -5.46
CA GLU A 141 -17.46 -10.88 -5.95
C GLU A 141 -17.45 -11.70 -7.24
N SER A 142 -18.46 -12.56 -7.41
CA SER A 142 -18.59 -13.34 -8.64
C SER A 142 -18.71 -12.38 -9.82
N SER A 143 -17.75 -12.41 -10.74
CA SER A 143 -17.87 -11.63 -11.96
C SER A 143 -19.10 -12.07 -12.75
N THR A 144 -19.84 -11.10 -13.27
CA THR A 144 -20.96 -11.35 -14.17
C THR A 144 -20.37 -11.86 -15.48
N ARG A 145 -20.82 -13.04 -15.93
CA ARG A 145 -20.44 -13.57 -17.23
C ARG A 145 -21.02 -12.65 -18.30
N VAL A 146 -20.17 -12.23 -19.23
CA VAL A 146 -20.58 -11.39 -20.35
C VAL A 146 -20.97 -12.26 -21.54
N GLU A 147 -22.03 -11.85 -22.24
CA GLU A 147 -22.42 -12.49 -23.49
C GLU A 147 -21.36 -12.22 -24.56
N ARG A 148 -21.03 -13.24 -25.36
CA ARG A 148 -20.02 -13.12 -26.41
C ARG A 148 -20.47 -12.11 -27.47
N MET A 149 -19.54 -11.30 -27.95
CA MET A 149 -19.80 -10.45 -29.11
C MET A 149 -20.06 -11.32 -30.35
N ALA A 150 -21.15 -11.03 -31.07
CA ALA A 150 -21.43 -11.67 -32.35
C ALA A 150 -20.43 -11.14 -33.39
N LEU A 151 -19.48 -12.00 -33.79
CA LEU A 151 -18.49 -11.72 -34.83
C LEU A 151 -18.72 -12.70 -35.99
N GLY A 152 -18.76 -12.22 -37.23
CA GLY A 152 -18.84 -13.08 -38.42
C GLY A 152 -17.62 -14.00 -38.58
N ASP A 153 -17.73 -15.07 -39.37
CA ASP A 153 -16.71 -16.14 -39.47
C ASP A 153 -15.30 -15.65 -39.83
N SER A 154 -15.20 -14.60 -40.65
CA SER A 154 -13.94 -13.95 -41.05
C SER A 154 -13.63 -12.65 -40.28
N GLU A 155 -14.57 -12.17 -39.47
CA GLU A 155 -14.44 -10.90 -38.76
C GLU A 155 -13.51 -11.04 -37.56
N SER A 156 -12.68 -10.03 -37.29
CA SER A 156 -12.04 -9.91 -35.98
C SER A 156 -11.96 -8.48 -35.51
N GLY A 157 -12.20 -8.27 -34.22
CA GLY A 157 -12.11 -6.97 -33.58
C GLY A 157 -10.79 -6.76 -32.83
N ALA A 158 -10.44 -5.49 -32.70
CA ALA A 158 -9.48 -5.02 -31.71
C ALA A 158 -10.11 -3.82 -30.98
N TRP A 159 -10.06 -3.84 -29.66
CA TRP A 159 -10.53 -2.75 -28.82
C TRP A 159 -9.35 -2.11 -28.11
N SER A 160 -9.34 -0.78 -28.01
CA SER A 160 -8.37 -0.09 -27.18
C SER A 160 -8.92 1.18 -26.58
N HIS A 161 -8.66 1.39 -25.30
CA HIS A 161 -9.04 2.60 -24.58
C HIS A 161 -7.90 3.09 -23.68
N THR A 162 -7.84 4.39 -23.44
CA THR A 162 -6.86 4.98 -22.51
C THR A 162 -7.55 5.40 -21.23
N VAL A 163 -7.20 4.76 -20.12
CA VAL A 163 -7.69 5.12 -18.79
C VAL A 163 -6.76 6.17 -18.18
N THR A 164 -7.34 7.20 -17.56
CA THR A 164 -6.59 8.26 -16.89
C THR A 164 -6.79 8.19 -15.38
N GLY A 165 -5.68 8.06 -14.65
CA GLY A 165 -5.66 8.06 -13.19
C GLY A 165 -5.34 9.44 -12.63
N ARG A 166 -6.37 10.28 -12.41
CA ARG A 166 -6.19 11.67 -11.95
C ARG A 166 -5.44 11.76 -10.62
N VAL A 167 -5.69 10.83 -9.69
CA VAL A 167 -5.01 10.77 -8.40
C VAL A 167 -3.50 10.58 -8.56
N PHE A 168 -3.07 9.70 -9.47
CA PHE A 168 -1.65 9.50 -9.76
C PHE A 168 -0.99 10.76 -10.36
N ALA A 169 -1.74 11.55 -11.14
CA ALA A 169 -1.22 12.80 -11.67
C ALA A 169 -0.99 13.82 -10.54
N VAL A 170 -1.98 13.98 -9.65
CA VAL A 170 -1.87 14.88 -8.50
C VAL A 170 -0.74 14.44 -7.57
N VAL A 171 -0.70 13.17 -7.16
CA VAL A 171 0.34 12.65 -6.26
C VAL A 171 1.72 12.77 -6.91
N GLY A 172 1.85 12.46 -8.20
CA GLY A 172 3.11 12.59 -8.93
C GLY A 172 3.61 14.04 -8.98
N VAL A 173 2.72 15.01 -9.21
CA VAL A 173 3.07 16.44 -9.18
C VAL A 173 3.46 16.89 -7.78
N VAL A 174 2.71 16.48 -6.74
CA VAL A 174 3.04 16.80 -5.34
C VAL A 174 4.41 16.24 -4.95
N LEU A 175 4.72 14.99 -5.33
CA LEU A 175 6.04 14.40 -5.09
C LEU A 175 7.15 15.15 -5.81
N ALA A 176 6.93 15.57 -7.06
CA ALA A 176 7.90 16.34 -7.82
C ALA A 176 8.15 17.72 -7.19
N LEU A 177 7.09 18.41 -6.72
CA LEU A 177 7.21 19.68 -6.02
C LEU A 177 7.91 19.52 -4.67
N ALA A 178 7.57 18.50 -3.90
CA ALA A 178 8.24 18.18 -2.64
C ALA A 178 9.73 17.88 -2.85
N ALA A 179 10.07 17.15 -3.91
CA ALA A 179 11.46 16.91 -4.31
C ALA A 179 12.17 18.23 -4.62
N ALA A 180 11.57 19.10 -5.43
CA ALA A 180 12.16 20.38 -5.80
C ALA A 180 12.44 21.27 -4.58
N VAL A 181 11.47 21.36 -3.65
CA VAL A 181 11.62 22.13 -2.41
C VAL A 181 12.74 21.53 -1.56
N ALA A 182 12.67 20.23 -1.23
CA ALA A 182 13.65 19.57 -0.36
C ALA A 182 15.08 19.60 -0.94
N VAL A 183 15.23 19.45 -2.25
CA VAL A 183 16.54 19.54 -2.91
C VAL A 183 17.06 20.98 -2.86
N SER A 184 16.21 21.98 -3.12
CA SER A 184 16.62 23.39 -3.10
C SER A 184 17.06 23.85 -1.71
N THR A 185 16.40 23.39 -0.65
CA THR A 185 16.78 23.72 0.74
C THR A 185 18.11 23.08 1.10
N LEU A 186 18.30 21.79 0.79
CA LEU A 186 19.55 21.08 1.08
C LEU A 186 20.75 21.67 0.34
N LEU A 187 20.56 22.11 -0.91
CA LEU A 187 21.60 22.79 -1.68
C LEU A 187 21.93 24.17 -1.13
N ALA A 188 20.93 24.93 -0.66
CA ALA A 188 21.16 26.23 -0.01
C ALA A 188 21.97 26.11 1.28
N GLU A 189 21.86 24.96 1.97
CA GLU A 189 22.64 24.60 3.17
C GLU A 189 24.02 24.00 2.85
N GLY A 190 24.38 23.85 1.56
CA GLY A 190 25.66 23.29 1.12
C GLY A 190 25.75 21.75 1.21
N SER A 191 24.63 21.06 1.46
CA SER A 191 24.58 19.60 1.64
C SER A 191 24.34 18.84 0.32
N THR A 192 25.34 18.88 -0.57
CA THR A 192 25.23 18.32 -1.94
C THR A 192 24.90 16.82 -1.98
N GLY A 193 25.51 16.01 -1.10
CA GLY A 193 25.27 14.56 -1.05
C GLY A 193 23.81 14.20 -0.72
N PRO A 194 23.27 14.67 0.42
CA PRO A 194 21.86 14.51 0.77
C PRO A 194 20.90 15.05 -0.29
N ALA A 195 21.21 16.19 -0.91
CA ALA A 195 20.39 16.77 -1.98
C ALA A 195 20.27 15.82 -3.19
N ILE A 196 21.38 15.22 -3.63
CA ILE A 196 21.38 14.23 -4.72
C ILE A 196 20.58 12.99 -4.33
N ALA A 197 20.79 12.46 -3.13
CA ALA A 197 20.05 11.29 -2.65
C ALA A 197 18.53 11.55 -2.62
N MET A 198 18.12 12.72 -2.12
CA MET A 198 16.72 13.14 -2.05
C MET A 198 16.11 13.31 -3.46
N ALA A 199 16.86 13.94 -4.38
CA ALA A 199 16.46 14.10 -5.77
C ALA A 199 16.22 12.75 -6.45
N VAL A 200 17.12 11.79 -6.22
CA VAL A 200 16.99 10.43 -6.77
C VAL A 200 15.76 9.74 -6.18
N VAL A 201 15.59 9.74 -4.86
CA VAL A 201 14.47 9.02 -4.20
C VAL A 201 13.11 9.61 -4.57
N LEU A 202 12.91 10.92 -4.35
CA LEU A 202 11.62 11.55 -4.59
C LEU A 202 11.36 11.77 -6.09
N GLY A 203 12.39 12.11 -6.86
CA GLY A 203 12.29 12.26 -8.31
C GLY A 203 11.97 10.94 -9.01
N ALA A 204 12.67 9.85 -8.67
CA ALA A 204 12.34 8.54 -9.21
C ALA A 204 10.93 8.09 -8.80
N SER A 205 10.54 8.34 -7.54
CA SER A 205 9.17 8.06 -7.06
C SER A 205 8.11 8.83 -7.84
N ALA A 206 8.34 10.12 -8.10
CA ALA A 206 7.44 10.95 -8.89
C ALA A 206 7.33 10.42 -10.33
N ILE A 207 8.45 10.07 -10.98
CA ILE A 207 8.47 9.49 -12.34
C ILE A 207 7.66 8.20 -12.39
N VAL A 208 7.88 7.30 -11.43
CA VAL A 208 7.15 6.03 -11.35
C VAL A 208 5.65 6.29 -11.20
N VAL A 209 5.24 7.15 -10.26
CA VAL A 209 3.84 7.50 -10.01
C VAL A 209 3.19 8.14 -11.25
N LEU A 210 3.89 9.08 -11.89
CA LEU A 210 3.42 9.73 -13.12
C LEU A 210 3.29 8.72 -14.28
N GLY A 211 4.08 7.66 -14.27
CA GLY A 211 3.96 6.55 -15.21
C GLY A 211 2.59 5.84 -15.20
N PHE A 212 1.86 5.89 -14.08
CA PHE A 212 0.52 5.29 -13.95
C PHE A 212 -0.62 6.23 -14.34
N THR A 213 -0.33 7.45 -14.79
CA THR A 213 -1.36 8.46 -15.10
C THR A 213 -2.17 8.14 -16.34
N ARG A 214 -1.55 7.55 -17.37
CA ARG A 214 -2.21 7.19 -18.63
C ARG A 214 -1.90 5.75 -18.98
N LEU A 215 -2.90 4.89 -18.88
CA LEU A 215 -2.78 3.46 -19.14
C LEU A 215 -3.60 3.11 -20.38
N ARG A 216 -2.94 2.63 -21.43
CA ARG A 216 -3.61 2.09 -22.61
C ARG A 216 -3.93 0.63 -22.36
N VAL A 217 -5.22 0.33 -22.40
CA VAL A 217 -5.75 -1.03 -22.36
C VAL A 217 -6.08 -1.42 -23.79
N THR A 218 -5.69 -2.62 -24.19
CA THR A 218 -5.94 -3.18 -25.52
C THR A 218 -6.41 -4.62 -25.36
N ALA A 219 -7.50 -4.96 -26.04
CA ALA A 219 -8.04 -6.31 -26.15
C ALA A 219 -8.07 -6.69 -27.63
N ASP A 220 -7.33 -7.73 -28.02
CA ASP A 220 -7.24 -8.21 -29.39
C ASP A 220 -6.98 -9.73 -29.44
N ARG A 221 -6.72 -10.29 -30.64
CA ARG A 221 -6.40 -11.72 -30.81
C ARG A 221 -5.20 -12.20 -30.00
N ARG A 222 -4.32 -11.31 -29.53
CA ARG A 222 -3.17 -11.65 -28.68
C ARG A 222 -3.54 -11.62 -27.19
N GLY A 223 -4.77 -11.27 -26.84
CA GLY A 223 -5.30 -11.20 -25.48
C GLY A 223 -5.39 -9.77 -24.92
N LEU A 224 -5.29 -9.65 -23.60
CA LEU A 224 -5.39 -8.38 -22.89
C LEU A 224 -4.00 -7.78 -22.63
N ARG A 225 -3.78 -6.53 -23.03
CA ARG A 225 -2.56 -5.77 -22.76
C ARG A 225 -2.86 -4.46 -22.05
N VAL A 226 -2.05 -4.16 -21.05
CA VAL A 226 -2.05 -2.88 -20.34
C VAL A 226 -0.66 -2.28 -20.43
N VAL A 227 -0.55 -1.08 -20.99
CA VAL A 227 0.72 -0.38 -21.25
C VAL A 227 0.65 1.02 -20.68
N SER A 228 1.67 1.43 -19.94
CA SER A 228 1.83 2.84 -19.58
C SER A 228 2.13 3.65 -20.84
N ARG A 229 1.28 4.63 -21.16
CA ARG A 229 1.52 5.54 -22.29
C ARG A 229 2.62 6.55 -22.01
N VAL A 230 2.85 6.86 -20.74
CA VAL A 230 3.87 7.83 -20.32
C VAL A 230 5.26 7.21 -20.39
N LEU A 231 5.43 6.00 -19.85
CA LEU A 231 6.73 5.32 -19.82
C LEU A 231 6.95 4.39 -21.02
N GLY A 232 5.89 4.05 -21.78
CA GLY A 232 5.95 3.05 -22.86
C GLY A 232 6.09 1.60 -22.36
N ILE A 233 6.07 1.37 -21.05
CA ILE A 233 6.35 0.07 -20.43
C ILE A 233 5.07 -0.77 -20.34
N PRO A 234 5.09 -2.06 -20.73
CA PRO A 234 3.98 -2.97 -20.53
C PRO A 234 3.83 -3.32 -19.04
N LEU A 235 2.69 -2.97 -18.44
CA LEU A 235 2.38 -3.29 -17.04
C LEU A 235 1.81 -4.70 -16.87
N ARG A 236 0.97 -5.12 -17.82
CA ARG A 236 0.35 -6.45 -17.80
C ARG A 236 0.08 -6.95 -19.21
N ARG A 237 0.34 -8.24 -19.43
CA ARG A 237 -0.05 -8.97 -20.63
C ARG A 237 -0.67 -10.30 -20.20
N ILE A 238 -1.86 -10.59 -20.71
CA ILE A 238 -2.56 -11.86 -20.50
C ILE A 238 -2.84 -12.42 -21.89
N PRO A 239 -2.07 -13.42 -22.34
CA PRO A 239 -2.29 -14.05 -23.64
C PRO A 239 -3.68 -14.69 -23.71
N LEU A 240 -4.30 -14.63 -24.90
CA LEU A 240 -5.68 -15.10 -25.10
C LEU A 240 -5.84 -16.58 -24.73
N GLU A 241 -4.85 -17.40 -25.07
CA GLU A 241 -4.81 -18.84 -24.78
C GLU A 241 -4.78 -19.17 -23.27
N THR A 242 -4.38 -18.21 -22.44
CA THR A 242 -4.38 -18.38 -20.98
C THR A 242 -5.67 -17.93 -20.33
N ILE A 243 -6.59 -17.30 -21.08
CA ILE A 243 -7.86 -16.81 -20.54
C ILE A 243 -8.80 -18.01 -20.44
N ALA A 244 -9.34 -18.22 -19.24
CA ALA A 244 -10.36 -19.25 -18.97
C ALA A 244 -11.77 -18.67 -19.00
N SER A 245 -11.95 -17.43 -18.52
CA SER A 245 -13.22 -16.73 -18.57
C SER A 245 -13.03 -15.23 -18.42
N VAL A 246 -13.88 -14.46 -19.08
CA VAL A 246 -13.94 -13.00 -18.96
C VAL A 246 -15.30 -12.57 -18.40
N GLY A 247 -15.29 -11.56 -17.53
CA GLY A 247 -16.51 -11.02 -16.94
C GLY A 247 -16.35 -9.56 -16.53
N THR A 248 -17.43 -8.98 -16.04
CA THR A 248 -17.45 -7.64 -15.44
C THR A 248 -17.78 -7.73 -13.96
N ALA A 249 -17.27 -6.80 -13.17
CA ALA A 249 -17.59 -6.68 -11.75
C ALA A 249 -17.53 -5.22 -11.31
N GLU A 250 -18.24 -4.90 -10.23
CA GLU A 250 -18.13 -3.61 -9.56
C GLU A 250 -16.87 -3.63 -8.68
N LEU A 251 -15.79 -3.01 -9.14
CA LEU A 251 -14.51 -3.02 -8.45
C LEU A 251 -14.48 -2.01 -7.32
N ARG A 252 -14.45 -2.53 -6.09
CA ARG A 252 -14.25 -1.75 -4.88
C ARG A 252 -12.77 -1.80 -4.45
N PRO A 253 -12.07 -0.66 -4.35
CA PRO A 253 -10.66 -0.63 -3.94
C PRO A 253 -10.41 -1.40 -2.65
N ALA A 254 -11.31 -1.32 -1.66
CA ALA A 254 -11.16 -2.01 -0.39
C ALA A 254 -11.00 -3.55 -0.53
N GLU A 255 -11.65 -4.16 -1.51
CA GLU A 255 -11.61 -5.61 -1.75
C GLU A 255 -10.33 -6.03 -2.49
N TRP A 256 -9.81 -5.15 -3.34
CA TRP A 256 -8.65 -5.39 -4.19
C TRP A 256 -7.33 -4.87 -3.62
N GLY A 257 -7.30 -4.49 -2.33
CA GLY A 257 -6.10 -4.00 -1.68
C GLY A 257 -5.76 -2.55 -2.04
N GLY A 258 -6.76 -1.70 -2.24
CA GLY A 258 -6.63 -0.26 -2.43
C GLY A 258 -6.44 0.20 -3.88
N TRP A 259 -6.02 1.44 -4.03
CA TRP A 259 -5.77 2.09 -5.32
C TRP A 259 -4.45 1.65 -5.96
N GLY A 260 -4.38 1.65 -7.28
CA GLY A 260 -3.19 1.39 -8.08
C GLY A 260 -3.03 -0.07 -8.52
N TYR A 261 -1.80 -0.43 -8.90
CA TYR A 261 -1.46 -1.80 -9.28
C TYR A 261 -1.20 -2.64 -8.02
N ARG A 262 -1.94 -3.73 -7.85
CA ARG A 262 -1.91 -4.59 -6.67
C ARG A 262 -1.67 -6.04 -7.07
N MET A 263 -0.72 -6.66 -6.40
CA MET A 263 -0.47 -8.10 -6.50
C MET A 263 -0.87 -8.76 -5.19
N MET A 264 -1.66 -9.82 -5.29
CA MET A 264 -2.12 -10.65 -4.18
C MET A 264 -1.88 -12.12 -4.54
N PRO A 265 -1.84 -13.04 -3.56
CA PRO A 265 -1.77 -14.46 -3.84
C PRO A 265 -2.94 -14.90 -4.73
N GLY A 266 -2.64 -15.39 -5.92
CA GLY A 266 -3.63 -15.86 -6.90
C GLY A 266 -4.40 -14.77 -7.65
N ARG A 267 -4.23 -13.47 -7.34
CA ARG A 267 -4.97 -12.40 -8.02
C ARG A 267 -4.16 -11.12 -8.17
N SER A 268 -4.51 -10.31 -9.14
CA SER A 268 -3.88 -9.01 -9.38
C SER A 268 -4.94 -8.00 -9.82
N ALA A 269 -4.72 -6.73 -9.55
CA ALA A 269 -5.64 -5.70 -10.00
C ALA A 269 -4.95 -4.40 -10.31
N LEU A 270 -5.57 -3.62 -11.18
CA LEU A 270 -5.20 -2.26 -11.48
C LEU A 270 -6.42 -1.38 -11.28
N ILE A 271 -6.57 -0.87 -10.05
CA ILE A 271 -7.74 -0.11 -9.62
C ILE A 271 -7.42 1.38 -9.67
N LEU A 272 -7.95 2.06 -10.68
CA LEU A 272 -7.77 3.51 -10.84
C LEU A 272 -8.94 4.31 -10.28
N ASN A 273 -10.15 3.77 -10.40
CA ASN A 273 -11.40 4.34 -9.90
C ASN A 273 -12.27 3.21 -9.33
N ALA A 274 -13.06 3.48 -8.29
CA ALA A 274 -14.08 2.56 -7.84
C ALA A 274 -15.21 2.56 -8.87
N GLY A 275 -15.83 1.42 -9.10
CA GLY A 275 -16.92 1.28 -10.07
C GLY A 275 -16.68 0.12 -11.04
N PRO A 276 -17.24 0.18 -12.26
CA PRO A 276 -17.18 -0.94 -13.18
C PRO A 276 -15.74 -1.30 -13.56
N GLY A 277 -15.54 -2.59 -13.82
CA GLY A 277 -14.26 -3.09 -14.28
C GLY A 277 -14.32 -4.46 -14.93
N LEU A 278 -13.27 -4.74 -15.67
CA LEU A 278 -13.07 -5.99 -16.38
C LEU A 278 -12.31 -6.97 -15.49
N VAL A 279 -12.84 -8.18 -15.36
CA VAL A 279 -12.23 -9.28 -14.62
C VAL A 279 -11.90 -10.41 -15.58
N VAL A 280 -10.61 -10.77 -15.63
CA VAL A 280 -10.10 -11.88 -16.44
C VAL A 280 -9.59 -12.97 -15.52
N ARG A 281 -10.16 -14.17 -15.65
CA ARG A 281 -9.67 -15.37 -14.97
C ARG A 281 -8.87 -16.21 -15.95
N THR A 282 -7.69 -16.63 -15.52
CA THR A 282 -6.77 -17.44 -16.30
C THR A 282 -6.99 -18.94 -16.04
N THR A 283 -6.49 -19.79 -16.94
CA THR A 283 -6.54 -21.27 -16.82
C THR A 283 -5.77 -21.80 -15.62
N ARG A 284 -4.82 -21.04 -15.08
CA ARG A 284 -4.10 -21.35 -13.83
C ARG A 284 -4.81 -20.83 -12.58
N GLU A 285 -6.12 -20.61 -12.66
CA GLU A 285 -6.97 -20.07 -11.59
C GLU A 285 -6.53 -18.71 -11.04
N ARG A 286 -5.74 -17.93 -11.79
CA ARG A 286 -5.35 -16.57 -11.41
C ARG A 286 -6.32 -15.55 -11.95
N GLU A 287 -6.57 -14.52 -11.17
CA GLU A 287 -7.51 -13.45 -11.52
C GLU A 287 -6.78 -12.12 -11.77
N PHE A 288 -7.24 -11.36 -12.77
CA PHE A 288 -6.78 -10.00 -13.03
C PHE A 288 -7.98 -9.08 -13.21
N ALA A 289 -8.06 -8.01 -12.40
CA ALA A 289 -9.11 -7.00 -12.51
C ALA A 289 -8.53 -5.63 -12.94
N ILE A 290 -9.29 -4.87 -13.74
CA ILE A 290 -8.91 -3.51 -14.13
C ILE A 290 -10.13 -2.60 -14.18
N SER A 291 -10.03 -1.42 -13.57
CA SER A 291 -11.08 -0.39 -13.63
C SER A 291 -11.26 0.10 -15.08
N LEU A 292 -12.47 0.00 -15.60
CA LEU A 292 -12.85 0.45 -16.94
C LEU A 292 -14.26 1.02 -16.89
N ARG A 293 -14.50 2.12 -17.59
CA ARG A 293 -15.82 2.77 -17.58
C ARG A 293 -16.90 1.96 -18.32
N ASP A 294 -16.48 1.22 -19.34
CA ASP A 294 -17.30 0.32 -20.17
C ASP A 294 -16.50 -0.98 -20.33
N PRO A 295 -16.54 -1.87 -19.32
CA PRO A 295 -15.86 -3.15 -19.36
C PRO A 295 -16.60 -4.20 -20.20
N GLU A 296 -17.88 -3.99 -20.52
CA GLU A 296 -18.73 -4.94 -21.24
C GLU A 296 -18.21 -5.17 -22.67
N THR A 297 -17.91 -4.09 -23.39
CA THR A 297 -17.40 -4.16 -24.77
C THR A 297 -16.10 -4.99 -24.89
N PRO A 298 -15.01 -4.68 -24.15
CA PRO A 298 -13.80 -5.49 -24.20
C PRO A 298 -13.99 -6.90 -23.63
N ALA A 299 -14.89 -7.09 -22.66
CA ALA A 299 -15.20 -8.42 -22.15
C ALA A 299 -15.85 -9.32 -23.21
N ALA A 300 -16.89 -8.82 -23.87
CA ALA A 300 -17.62 -9.52 -24.93
C ALA A 300 -16.70 -9.86 -26.11
N LEU A 301 -15.80 -8.94 -26.48
CA LEU A 301 -14.80 -9.17 -27.52
C LEU A 301 -13.80 -10.27 -27.11
N LEU A 302 -13.23 -10.20 -25.91
CA LEU A 302 -12.26 -11.22 -25.46
C LEU A 302 -12.90 -12.60 -25.35
N GLU A 303 -14.13 -12.70 -24.88
CA GLU A 303 -14.84 -13.99 -24.81
C GLU A 303 -15.15 -14.55 -26.20
N ALA A 304 -15.52 -13.69 -27.16
CA ALA A 304 -15.71 -14.08 -28.55
C ALA A 304 -14.41 -14.56 -29.22
N LEU A 305 -13.29 -13.90 -28.95
CA LEU A 305 -11.99 -14.28 -29.50
C LEU A 305 -11.43 -15.56 -28.89
N ARG A 306 -11.66 -15.79 -27.59
CA ARG A 306 -11.18 -16.97 -26.85
C ARG A 306 -11.85 -18.27 -27.27
N THR A 307 -13.11 -18.20 -27.71
CA THR A 307 -13.95 -19.36 -28.03
C THR A 307 -13.86 -19.79 -29.49
N ARG A 308 -12.98 -19.16 -30.27
CA ARG A 308 -12.62 -19.57 -31.63
C ARG A 308 -11.39 -20.46 -31.62
#